data_AF-A0A973MA99-F1
#
_entry.id   AF-A0A973MA99-F1
#
_cell.length_a   1.000
_cell.length_b   1.000
_cell.length_c   1.000
_cell.angle_alpha   90.00
_cell.angle_beta   90.00
_cell.angle_gamma   90.00
#
_symmetry.space_group_name_H-M   'P 1'
#
loop_
_entity.id
_entity.type
_entity.pdbx_description
1 polymer ?
#
loop_
_entity_poly.entity_id
_entity_poly.type
_entity_poly.pdbx_seq_one_letter_code
_entity_poly.pdbx_strand_id
1 'polypeptide(L)'
;MWFMAAASLVVATGEAGARAPGQPSYLNPSLDPAARASDLVRRMTLEEKASQLVNHARAIPRLGVPAYDWWSEALHGVLAKGTTVFPEPVGLAASFDPAAIHQMAEVIGVEGRIKHDQAMKKGHSTTFEGLDFWAPNINIFRDPRWGRGQETYGEDPFLTGRMAVAYVTGLQGTDPHYYRAISTPKHYAVHSGPEPTRHFADVDVSKHDIEDTYLPAFRAAVTEGHAGSVMCAYNSVNGEPACATQFLLQHPLRDAWKFGGYVVSDCSAVRDIFEGHR
;
A
#
# COMPACT_ATOMS: atom_id res chain seq x y z
N MET A 1 1.64 -30.02 56.56
CA MET A 1 2.29 -28.73 56.24
C MET A 1 3.60 -29.03 55.52
N TRP A 2 3.67 -28.64 54.25
CA TRP A 2 4.84 -28.52 53.36
C TRP A 2 5.63 -29.79 52.99
N PHE A 3 5.19 -30.44 51.91
CA PHE A 3 6.05 -31.28 51.06
C PHE A 3 6.79 -30.39 50.05
N MET A 4 8.12 -30.45 50.03
CA MET A 4 8.96 -29.89 48.97
C MET A 4 8.81 -30.73 47.70
N ALA A 5 8.35 -30.12 46.61
CA ALA A 5 8.37 -30.70 45.28
C ALA A 5 9.62 -30.21 44.53
N ALA A 6 10.47 -31.14 44.10
CA ALA A 6 11.59 -30.87 43.22
C ALA A 6 11.08 -30.62 41.79
N ALA A 7 11.39 -29.45 41.22
CA ALA A 7 11.09 -29.13 39.84
C ALA A 7 12.25 -29.61 38.94
N SER A 8 12.00 -30.62 38.12
CA SER A 8 12.92 -31.04 37.05
C SER A 8 12.80 -30.08 35.88
N LEU A 9 13.90 -29.39 35.55
CA LEU A 9 14.03 -28.59 34.33
C LEU A 9 14.10 -29.53 33.12
N VAL A 10 13.06 -29.57 32.30
CA VAL A 10 13.13 -30.18 30.96
C VAL A 10 13.61 -29.11 30.00
N VAL A 11 14.87 -29.21 29.59
CA VAL A 11 15.38 -28.44 28.45
C VAL A 11 14.79 -29.08 27.19
N ALA A 12 13.76 -28.44 26.64
CA ALA A 12 13.27 -28.77 25.31
C ALA A 12 14.31 -28.31 24.29
N THR A 13 15.19 -29.22 23.87
CA THR A 13 15.98 -29.04 22.66
C THR A 13 15.01 -29.01 21.49
N GLY A 14 14.75 -27.81 20.95
CA GLY A 14 13.98 -27.67 19.72
C GLY A 14 14.68 -28.44 18.61
N GLU A 15 14.04 -29.51 18.12
CA GLU A 15 14.44 -30.18 16.91
C GLU A 15 14.28 -29.19 15.75
N ALA A 16 15.40 -28.65 15.27
CA ALA A 16 15.45 -28.01 13.97
C ALA A 16 15.03 -29.05 12.94
N GLY A 17 13.82 -28.89 12.39
CA GLY A 17 13.27 -29.79 11.37
C GLY A 17 14.28 -30.01 10.24
N ALA A 18 14.68 -31.26 10.06
CA ALA A 18 15.64 -31.65 9.04
C ALA A 18 15.13 -31.29 7.63
N ARG A 19 16.00 -30.66 6.85
CA ARG A 19 15.80 -30.22 5.46
C ARG A 19 15.38 -31.37 4.55
N ALA A 20 14.19 -31.30 3.96
CA ALA A 20 13.85 -32.13 2.81
C ALA A 20 14.73 -31.72 1.61
N PRO A 21 15.48 -32.63 0.98
CA PRO A 21 16.24 -32.31 -0.22
C PRO A 21 15.29 -32.02 -1.38
N GLY A 22 15.31 -30.79 -1.93
CA GLY A 22 14.70 -30.46 -3.22
C GLY A 22 13.58 -29.40 -3.24
N GLN A 23 13.13 -28.86 -2.10
CA GLN A 23 12.09 -27.81 -2.12
C GLN A 23 12.67 -26.42 -2.51
N PRO A 24 12.09 -25.72 -3.50
CA PRO A 24 12.49 -24.36 -3.85
C PRO A 24 12.47 -23.38 -2.67
N SER A 25 13.42 -22.44 -2.64
CA SER A 25 13.54 -21.45 -1.56
C SER A 25 12.29 -20.60 -1.39
N TYR A 26 11.58 -20.25 -2.47
CA TYR A 26 10.38 -19.42 -2.39
C TYR A 26 9.23 -20.04 -1.56
N LEU A 27 9.21 -21.36 -1.44
CA LEU A 27 8.23 -22.10 -0.65
C LEU A 27 8.61 -22.26 0.83
N ASN A 28 9.82 -21.86 1.24
CA ASN A 28 10.26 -21.97 2.63
C ASN A 28 9.90 -20.69 3.41
N PRO A 29 8.90 -20.72 4.31
CA PRO A 29 8.48 -19.53 5.05
C PRO A 29 9.50 -19.06 6.10
N SER A 30 10.49 -19.87 6.46
CA SER A 30 11.55 -19.45 7.40
C SER A 30 12.62 -18.55 6.77
N LEU A 31 12.60 -18.38 5.44
CA LEU A 31 13.54 -17.48 4.74
C LEU A 31 12.97 -16.06 4.65
N ASP A 32 13.88 -15.11 4.49
CA ASP A 32 13.56 -13.71 4.21
C ASP A 32 12.59 -13.59 3.02
N PRO A 33 11.48 -12.82 3.14
CA PRO A 33 10.53 -12.61 2.06
C PRO A 33 11.16 -12.14 0.74
N ALA A 34 12.17 -11.27 0.77
CA ALA A 34 12.86 -10.79 -0.42
C ALA A 34 13.68 -11.89 -1.09
N ALA A 35 14.33 -12.76 -0.31
CA ALA A 35 15.05 -13.92 -0.84
C ALA A 35 14.08 -14.92 -1.51
N ARG A 36 12.90 -15.12 -0.90
CA ARG A 36 11.84 -15.96 -1.45
C ARG A 36 11.27 -15.39 -2.75
N ALA A 37 10.95 -14.09 -2.77
CA ALA A 37 10.47 -13.40 -3.96
C ALA A 37 11.50 -13.45 -5.10
N SER A 38 12.78 -13.22 -4.79
CA SER A 38 13.87 -13.30 -5.76
C SER A 38 14.00 -14.70 -6.39
N ASP A 39 13.95 -15.77 -5.59
CA ASP A 39 13.98 -17.14 -6.14
C ASP A 39 12.73 -17.44 -6.99
N LEU A 40 11.55 -16.97 -6.60
CA LEU A 40 10.33 -17.12 -7.39
C LEU A 40 10.44 -16.42 -8.74
N VAL A 41 10.81 -15.13 -8.75
CA VAL A 41 10.96 -14.32 -9.98
C VAL A 41 12.05 -14.90 -10.89
N ARG A 42 13.15 -15.43 -10.33
CA ARG A 42 14.21 -16.08 -11.12
C ARG A 42 13.72 -17.33 -11.87
N ARG A 43 12.68 -18.00 -11.37
CA ARG A 43 12.08 -19.20 -11.98
C ARG A 43 11.01 -18.88 -13.02
N MET A 44 10.56 -17.62 -13.09
CA MET A 44 9.58 -17.15 -14.07
C MET A 44 10.22 -16.97 -15.45
N THR A 45 9.49 -17.34 -16.50
CA THR A 45 9.78 -16.91 -17.87
C THR A 45 9.58 -15.40 -18.02
N LEU A 46 10.02 -14.81 -19.14
CA LEU A 46 9.79 -13.40 -19.40
C LEU A 46 8.29 -13.07 -19.48
N GLU A 47 7.50 -13.93 -20.12
CA GLU A 47 6.04 -13.75 -20.21
C GLU A 47 5.38 -13.86 -18.83
N GLU A 48 5.78 -14.84 -18.02
CA GLU A 48 5.31 -14.98 -16.64
C GLU A 48 5.60 -13.70 -15.85
N LYS A 49 6.81 -13.12 -15.96
CA LYS A 49 7.16 -11.83 -15.31
C LYS A 49 6.28 -10.68 -15.81
N ALA A 50 6.15 -10.53 -17.13
CA ALA A 50 5.34 -9.47 -17.72
C ALA A 50 3.88 -9.54 -17.27
N SER A 51 3.36 -10.75 -17.07
CA SER A 51 1.99 -10.96 -16.58
C SER A 51 1.76 -10.55 -15.13
N GLN A 52 2.83 -10.29 -14.35
CA GLN A 52 2.76 -9.81 -12.97
C GLN A 52 2.92 -8.28 -12.84
N LEU A 53 3.12 -7.56 -13.96
CA LEU A 53 3.31 -6.10 -13.98
C LEU A 53 2.01 -5.31 -14.24
N VAL A 54 0.86 -5.94 -13.97
CA VAL A 54 -0.49 -5.37 -14.11
C VAL A 54 -1.28 -5.70 -12.84
N ASN A 55 -2.36 -4.95 -12.56
CA ASN A 55 -3.17 -5.22 -11.38
C ASN A 55 -3.80 -6.62 -11.43
N HIS A 56 -4.28 -7.07 -12.59
CA HIS A 56 -4.79 -8.44 -12.78
C HIS A 56 -3.64 -9.42 -13.08
N ALA A 57 -2.87 -9.77 -12.05
CA ALA A 57 -1.75 -10.68 -12.18
C ALA A 57 -2.24 -12.10 -12.51
N ARG A 58 -1.75 -12.65 -13.63
CA ARG A 58 -2.15 -14.00 -14.08
C ARG A 58 -1.59 -15.07 -13.15
N ALA A 59 -2.34 -16.16 -12.96
CA ALA A 59 -1.82 -17.34 -12.29
C ALA A 59 -0.61 -17.91 -13.03
N ILE A 60 0.33 -18.49 -12.30
CA ILE A 60 1.45 -19.27 -12.84
C ILE A 60 1.37 -20.69 -12.28
N PRO A 61 0.54 -21.57 -12.89
CA PRO A 61 0.26 -22.90 -12.34
C PRO A 61 1.51 -23.77 -12.13
N ARG A 62 2.48 -23.67 -13.04
CA ARG A 62 3.75 -24.42 -12.96
C ARG A 62 4.57 -24.09 -11.71
N LEU A 63 4.41 -22.88 -11.16
CA LEU A 63 5.09 -22.41 -9.94
C LEU A 63 4.16 -22.41 -8.72
N GLY A 64 2.89 -22.79 -8.88
CA GLY A 64 1.89 -22.75 -7.80
C GLY A 64 1.52 -21.33 -7.36
N VAL A 65 1.67 -20.32 -8.23
CA VAL A 65 1.26 -18.94 -7.93
C VAL A 65 -0.19 -18.75 -8.40
N PRO A 66 -1.14 -18.42 -7.50
CA PRO A 66 -2.52 -18.16 -7.89
C PRO A 66 -2.63 -16.84 -8.68
N ALA A 67 -3.73 -16.64 -9.39
CA ALA A 67 -4.06 -15.32 -9.89
C ALA A 67 -4.29 -14.37 -8.71
N TYR A 68 -3.94 -13.10 -8.87
CA TYR A 68 -4.05 -12.10 -7.81
C TYR A 68 -4.42 -10.75 -8.42
N ASP A 69 -5.40 -10.07 -7.82
CA ASP A 69 -5.71 -8.69 -8.18
C ASP A 69 -5.16 -7.72 -7.13
N TRP A 70 -4.22 -6.87 -7.55
CA TRP A 70 -3.59 -5.87 -6.70
C TRP A 70 -4.51 -4.66 -6.43
N TRP A 71 -5.62 -4.52 -7.16
CA TRP A 71 -6.54 -3.41 -7.00
C TRP A 71 -7.56 -3.72 -5.90
N SER A 72 -7.29 -3.28 -4.68
CA SER A 72 -8.28 -3.25 -3.60
C SER A 72 -8.42 -1.84 -3.03
N GLU A 73 -9.62 -1.49 -2.58
CA GLU A 73 -9.93 -0.15 -2.06
C GLU A 73 -10.41 -0.25 -0.62
N ALA A 74 -9.92 0.66 0.24
CA ALA A 74 -10.29 0.68 1.64
C ALA A 74 -10.33 2.08 2.29
N LEU A 75 -10.62 3.13 1.52
CA LEU A 75 -10.51 4.52 1.94
C LEU A 75 -11.10 4.80 3.34
N HIS A 76 -12.31 4.32 3.60
CA HIS A 76 -13.03 4.47 4.88
C HIS A 76 -13.81 3.19 5.23
N GLY A 77 -13.22 2.03 4.95
CA GLY A 77 -13.89 0.72 4.99
C GLY A 77 -13.50 -0.11 3.77
N VAL A 78 -13.39 -1.43 3.91
CA VAL A 78 -13.08 -2.32 2.77
C VAL A 78 -14.23 -2.24 1.76
N LEU A 79 -13.93 -1.98 0.49
CA LEU A 79 -14.93 -1.90 -0.59
C LEU A 79 -15.48 -3.29 -0.97
N ALA A 80 -16.24 -3.91 -0.07
CA ALA A 80 -16.81 -5.23 -0.23
C ALA A 80 -18.17 -5.34 0.47
N LYS A 81 -18.99 -6.32 0.10
CA LYS A 81 -20.30 -6.53 0.76
C LYS A 81 -20.11 -7.02 2.19
N GLY A 82 -20.78 -6.38 3.14
CA GLY A 82 -20.84 -6.82 4.54
C GLY A 82 -19.57 -6.49 5.33
N THR A 83 -18.98 -5.34 5.05
CA THR A 83 -17.88 -4.69 5.76
C THR A 83 -18.38 -3.39 6.38
N THR A 84 -17.63 -2.87 7.34
CA THR A 84 -17.98 -1.62 8.02
C THR A 84 -17.72 -0.43 7.11
N VAL A 85 -18.64 0.54 7.09
CA VAL A 85 -18.48 1.82 6.38
C VAL A 85 -18.34 2.92 7.43
N PHE A 86 -17.16 3.52 7.49
CA PHE A 86 -16.84 4.64 8.37
C PHE A 86 -17.20 5.99 7.70
N PRO A 87 -17.16 7.12 8.42
CA PRO A 87 -17.27 8.44 7.79
C PRO A 87 -16.19 8.66 6.72
N GLU A 88 -16.47 9.51 5.73
CA GLU A 88 -15.46 9.93 4.74
C GLU A 88 -14.24 10.59 5.42
N PRO A 89 -13.03 10.48 4.83
CA PRO A 89 -11.80 11.03 5.41
C PRO A 89 -11.87 12.50 5.82
N VAL A 90 -12.60 13.35 5.10
CA VAL A 90 -12.76 14.77 5.49
C VAL A 90 -13.52 14.91 6.82
N GLY A 91 -14.51 14.04 7.07
CA GLY A 91 -15.24 13.99 8.34
C GLY A 91 -14.40 13.38 9.46
N LEU A 92 -13.59 12.37 9.13
CA LEU A 92 -12.64 11.77 10.05
C LEU A 92 -11.54 12.76 10.47
N ALA A 93 -11.04 13.61 9.56
CA ALA A 93 -10.05 14.64 9.84
C ALA A 93 -10.56 15.65 10.88
N ALA A 94 -11.85 15.99 10.84
CA ALA A 94 -12.48 16.92 11.78
C ALA A 94 -12.48 16.41 13.24
N SER A 95 -12.14 15.14 13.49
CA SER A 95 -11.92 14.62 14.84
C SER A 95 -10.61 15.08 15.47
N PHE A 96 -9.59 15.42 14.66
CA PHE A 96 -8.21 15.63 15.10
C PHE A 96 -7.67 14.46 15.97
N ASP A 97 -8.16 13.24 15.74
CA ASP A 97 -7.83 12.05 16.53
C ASP A 97 -7.13 10.98 15.68
N PRO A 98 -5.79 11.04 15.54
CA PRO A 98 -5.02 9.99 14.87
C PRO A 98 -5.16 8.61 15.52
N ALA A 99 -5.43 8.52 16.82
CA ALA A 99 -5.60 7.23 17.48
C ALA A 99 -6.88 6.52 17.01
N ALA A 100 -7.96 7.28 16.80
CA ALA A 100 -9.18 6.76 16.19
C ALA A 100 -8.95 6.28 14.74
N ILE A 101 -8.17 7.03 13.94
CA ILE A 101 -7.81 6.60 12.57
C ILE A 101 -7.02 5.29 12.58
N HIS A 102 -6.08 5.14 13.52
CA HIS A 102 -5.32 3.90 13.69
C HIS A 102 -6.25 2.71 13.96
N GLN A 103 -7.14 2.83 14.94
CA GLN A 103 -8.10 1.77 15.30
C GLN A 103 -9.02 1.43 14.13
N MET A 104 -9.52 2.45 13.41
CA MET A 104 -10.31 2.24 12.20
C MET A 104 -9.53 1.44 11.15
N ALA A 105 -8.28 1.81 10.88
CA ALA A 105 -7.44 1.12 9.91
C ALA A 105 -7.11 -0.32 10.34
N GLU A 106 -7.00 -0.59 11.65
CA GLU A 106 -6.90 -1.95 12.17
C GLU A 106 -8.14 -2.79 11.85
N VAL A 107 -9.34 -2.26 12.08
CA VAL A 107 -10.61 -2.91 11.74
C VAL A 107 -10.67 -3.20 10.24
N ILE A 108 -10.34 -2.20 9.41
CA ILE A 108 -10.28 -2.34 7.95
C ILE A 108 -9.33 -3.49 7.55
N GLY A 109 -8.13 -3.55 8.12
CA GLY A 109 -7.16 -4.60 7.80
C GLY A 109 -7.65 -6.00 8.20
N VAL A 110 -8.35 -6.12 9.34
CA VAL A 110 -8.95 -7.40 9.78
C VAL A 110 -10.09 -7.82 8.85
N GLU A 111 -11.00 -6.92 8.51
CA GLU A 111 -12.08 -7.20 7.56
C GLU A 111 -11.53 -7.56 6.17
N GLY A 112 -10.48 -6.87 5.73
CA GLY A 112 -9.80 -7.15 4.47
C GLY A 112 -9.22 -8.56 4.43
N ARG A 113 -8.54 -8.98 5.50
CA ARG A 113 -8.04 -10.37 5.65
C ARG A 113 -9.16 -11.41 5.58
N ILE A 114 -10.29 -11.14 6.22
CA ILE A 114 -11.46 -12.04 6.18
C ILE A 114 -12.00 -12.15 4.75
N LYS A 115 -12.15 -11.03 4.04
CA LYS A 115 -12.63 -11.03 2.65
C LYS A 115 -11.68 -11.73 1.70
N HIS A 116 -10.38 -11.47 1.85
CA HIS A 116 -9.36 -12.14 1.07
C HIS A 116 -9.38 -13.66 1.29
N ASP A 117 -9.41 -14.14 2.53
CA ASP A 117 -9.51 -15.58 2.83
C ASP A 117 -10.78 -16.22 2.24
N GLN A 118 -11.92 -15.52 2.30
CA GLN A 118 -13.16 -15.98 1.68
C GLN A 118 -13.05 -16.11 0.15
N ALA A 119 -12.39 -15.16 -0.52
CA ALA A 119 -12.16 -15.20 -1.95
C ALA A 119 -11.20 -16.34 -2.33
N MET A 120 -10.08 -16.46 -1.62
CA MET A 120 -9.09 -17.52 -1.84
C MET A 120 -9.69 -18.92 -1.66
N LYS A 121 -10.58 -19.12 -0.68
CA LYS A 121 -11.32 -20.39 -0.48
C LYS A 121 -12.27 -20.72 -1.64
N LYS A 122 -12.75 -19.72 -2.37
CA LYS A 122 -13.55 -19.90 -3.59
C LYS A 122 -12.69 -20.08 -4.85
N GLY A 123 -11.37 -19.99 -4.72
CA GLY A 123 -10.41 -20.22 -5.80
C GLY A 123 -10.21 -19.03 -6.74
N HIS A 124 -10.56 -17.81 -6.32
CA HIS A 124 -10.34 -16.60 -7.10
C HIS A 124 -9.84 -15.42 -6.25
N SER A 125 -9.20 -14.46 -6.91
CA SER A 125 -8.86 -13.13 -6.38
C SER A 125 -9.16 -12.12 -7.49
N THR A 126 -10.34 -11.52 -7.43
CA THR A 126 -10.81 -10.47 -8.33
C THR A 126 -10.63 -9.09 -7.69
N THR A 127 -10.96 -8.04 -8.43
CA THR A 127 -10.87 -6.65 -7.95
C THR A 127 -11.58 -6.50 -6.61
N PHE A 128 -10.95 -5.82 -5.67
CA PHE A 128 -11.37 -5.64 -4.28
C PHE A 128 -11.28 -6.88 -3.36
N GLU A 129 -10.62 -7.96 -3.81
CA GLU A 129 -10.41 -9.18 -2.99
C GLU A 129 -8.94 -9.40 -2.60
N GLY A 130 -8.05 -8.46 -2.93
CA GLY A 130 -6.64 -8.47 -2.54
C GLY A 130 -6.40 -7.97 -1.11
N LEU A 131 -5.13 -7.80 -0.78
CA LEU A 131 -4.64 -7.31 0.51
C LEU A 131 -3.77 -6.06 0.37
N ASP A 132 -3.74 -5.51 -0.84
CA ASP A 132 -3.05 -4.29 -1.19
C ASP A 132 -4.12 -3.22 -1.40
N PHE A 133 -4.27 -2.36 -0.40
CA PHE A 133 -5.30 -1.33 -0.43
C PHE A 133 -4.71 -0.04 -0.97
N TRP A 134 -5.36 0.50 -1.99
CA TRP A 134 -5.08 1.80 -2.60
C TRP A 134 -5.63 2.92 -1.73
N ALA A 135 -5.13 2.98 -0.49
CA ALA A 135 -5.52 3.91 0.55
C ALA A 135 -4.34 4.13 1.52
N PRO A 136 -4.25 5.29 2.18
CA PRO A 136 -5.22 6.39 2.17
C PRO A 136 -5.01 7.40 1.02
N ASN A 137 -6.04 8.21 0.73
CA ASN A 137 -5.87 9.42 -0.09
C ASN A 137 -5.38 10.56 0.81
N ILE A 138 -4.13 10.99 0.60
CA ILE A 138 -3.41 11.98 1.43
C ILE A 138 -3.00 13.20 0.62
N ASN A 139 -3.69 13.45 -0.48
CA ASN A 139 -3.56 14.70 -1.20
C ASN A 139 -4.15 15.86 -0.38
N ILE A 140 -3.70 17.08 -0.68
CA ILE A 140 -4.20 18.29 -0.02
C ILE A 140 -5.48 18.76 -0.71
N PHE A 141 -6.54 19.01 0.06
CA PHE A 141 -7.78 19.61 -0.45
C PHE A 141 -7.60 21.12 -0.73
N ARG A 142 -6.72 21.43 -1.69
CA ARG A 142 -6.25 22.80 -1.95
C ARG A 142 -7.31 23.73 -2.52
N ASP A 143 -8.18 23.19 -3.36
CA ASP A 143 -9.28 23.90 -4.00
C ASP A 143 -10.60 23.24 -3.61
N PRO A 144 -11.53 23.96 -2.94
CA PRO A 144 -12.78 23.39 -2.43
C PRO A 144 -13.72 22.87 -3.52
N ARG A 145 -13.44 23.16 -4.80
CA ARG A 145 -14.21 22.65 -5.96
C ARG A 145 -13.76 21.27 -6.40
N TRP A 146 -12.64 20.76 -5.88
CA TRP A 146 -12.13 19.45 -6.26
C TRP A 146 -13.10 18.34 -5.82
N GLY A 147 -13.66 17.61 -6.79
CA GLY A 147 -14.69 16.59 -6.55
C GLY A 147 -14.27 15.41 -5.69
N ARG A 148 -12.96 15.19 -5.49
CA ARG A 148 -12.42 14.15 -4.61
C ARG A 148 -11.84 14.69 -3.31
N GLY A 149 -12.03 15.98 -3.01
CA GLY A 149 -11.58 16.57 -1.75
C GLY A 149 -12.16 15.89 -0.50
N GLN A 150 -13.37 15.33 -0.59
CA GLN A 150 -13.99 14.56 0.49
C GLN A 150 -13.19 13.32 0.90
N GLU A 151 -12.39 12.77 -0.03
CA GLU A 151 -11.55 11.59 0.21
C GLU A 151 -10.26 11.91 0.98
N THR A 152 -9.98 13.19 1.26
CA THR A 152 -8.73 13.63 1.88
C THR A 152 -8.92 14.00 3.35
N TYR A 153 -7.82 14.20 4.06
CA TYR A 153 -7.84 14.72 5.43
C TYR A 153 -7.85 16.26 5.52
N GLY A 154 -8.27 16.94 4.43
CA GLY A 154 -8.41 18.39 4.39
C GLY A 154 -7.23 19.12 3.73
N GLU A 155 -7.10 20.41 4.05
CA GLU A 155 -6.14 21.31 3.40
C GLU A 155 -4.78 21.43 4.12
N ASP A 156 -4.65 20.89 5.34
CA ASP A 156 -3.45 21.03 6.16
C ASP A 156 -2.46 19.86 5.96
N PRO A 157 -1.21 20.12 5.52
CA PRO A 157 -0.22 19.06 5.30
C PRO A 157 0.18 18.32 6.58
N PHE A 158 0.21 19.00 7.74
CA PHE A 158 0.62 18.40 9.00
C PHE A 158 -0.42 17.41 9.51
N LEU A 159 -1.69 17.83 9.59
CA LEU A 159 -2.81 16.99 9.97
C LEU A 159 -2.92 15.78 9.05
N THR A 160 -2.86 16.01 7.73
CA THR A 160 -2.89 14.93 6.72
C THR A 160 -1.75 13.95 6.94
N GLY A 161 -0.52 14.42 7.21
CA GLY A 161 0.60 13.56 7.55
C GLY A 161 0.38 12.72 8.81
N ARG A 162 -0.22 13.29 9.87
CA ARG A 162 -0.52 12.54 11.10
C ARG A 162 -1.60 11.47 10.89
N MET A 163 -2.64 11.79 10.13
CA MET A 163 -3.68 10.82 9.78
C MET A 163 -3.12 9.72 8.87
N ALA A 164 -2.24 10.07 7.92
CA ALA A 164 -1.58 9.13 7.05
C ALA A 164 -0.75 8.10 7.83
N VAL A 165 0.10 8.55 8.75
CA VAL A 165 0.91 7.65 9.60
C VAL A 165 0.01 6.70 10.39
N ALA A 166 -1.04 7.24 11.04
CA ALA A 166 -1.98 6.42 11.81
C ALA A 166 -2.69 5.36 10.95
N TYR A 167 -3.18 5.75 9.77
CA TYR A 167 -3.84 4.83 8.85
C TYR A 167 -2.87 3.75 8.36
N VAL A 168 -1.67 4.13 7.92
CA VAL A 168 -0.67 3.19 7.39
C VAL A 168 -0.29 2.16 8.45
N THR A 169 0.10 2.59 9.66
CA THR A 169 0.53 1.65 10.71
C THR A 169 -0.62 0.79 11.20
N GLY A 170 -1.82 1.36 11.33
CA GLY A 170 -3.02 0.62 11.74
C GLY A 170 -3.42 -0.44 10.72
N LEU A 171 -3.39 -0.12 9.42
CA LEU A 171 -3.73 -1.06 8.36
C LEU A 171 -2.68 -2.19 8.24
N GLN A 172 -1.40 -1.83 8.27
CA GLN A 172 -0.29 -2.75 8.09
C GLN A 172 -0.07 -3.69 9.27
N GLY A 173 -0.43 -3.27 10.48
CA GLY A 173 -0.26 -4.04 11.70
C GLY A 173 1.20 -4.08 12.17
N THR A 174 1.43 -4.85 13.24
CA THR A 174 2.70 -4.86 14.00
C THR A 174 3.41 -6.21 13.98
N ASP A 175 2.90 -7.19 13.23
CA ASP A 175 3.57 -8.48 13.12
C ASP A 175 4.92 -8.31 12.38
N PRO A 176 6.03 -8.80 12.94
CA PRO A 176 7.37 -8.54 12.42
C PRO A 176 7.67 -9.30 11.12
N HIS A 177 6.82 -10.25 10.72
CA HIS A 177 7.05 -11.10 9.57
C HIS A 177 5.98 -10.93 8.48
N TYR A 178 4.75 -10.58 8.85
CA TYR A 178 3.63 -10.45 7.94
C TYR A 178 2.88 -9.13 8.10
N TYR A 179 2.64 -8.46 6.97
CA TYR A 179 1.67 -7.38 6.95
C TYR A 179 0.25 -7.92 7.14
N ARG A 180 -0.57 -7.23 7.94
CA ARG A 180 -2.02 -7.48 7.95
C ARG A 180 -2.63 -7.09 6.61
N ALA A 181 -2.24 -5.97 6.03
CA ALA A 181 -2.52 -5.59 4.64
C ALA A 181 -1.46 -4.56 4.22
N ILE A 182 -1.31 -4.26 2.93
CA ILE A 182 -0.41 -3.21 2.45
C ILE A 182 -1.19 -1.92 2.27
N SER A 183 -0.68 -0.83 2.84
CA SER A 183 -1.17 0.53 2.58
C SER A 183 -0.45 1.12 1.37
N THR A 184 -1.20 1.85 0.55
CA THR A 184 -0.72 2.56 -0.63
C THR A 184 -1.19 4.01 -0.58
N PRO A 185 -0.46 4.91 0.11
CA PRO A 185 -0.79 6.33 0.11
C PRO A 185 -0.83 6.88 -1.32
N LYS A 186 -1.89 7.63 -1.64
CA LYS A 186 -2.17 8.14 -2.99
C LYS A 186 -2.65 9.59 -2.95
N HIS A 187 -2.53 10.35 -4.05
CA HIS A 187 -1.88 10.06 -5.32
C HIS A 187 -0.60 10.91 -5.43
N TYR A 188 0.54 10.27 -5.59
CA TYR A 188 1.87 10.86 -5.52
C TYR A 188 2.27 11.47 -6.88
N ALA A 189 2.36 12.78 -7.05
CA ALA A 189 2.06 13.85 -6.09
C ALA A 189 1.36 15.03 -6.80
N VAL A 190 1.07 16.10 -6.05
CA VAL A 190 0.48 17.34 -6.60
C VAL A 190 -0.88 17.10 -7.29
N HIS A 191 -1.62 16.12 -6.78
CA HIS A 191 -2.91 15.72 -7.31
C HIS A 191 -4.06 16.30 -6.46
N SER A 192 -4.40 17.56 -6.70
CA SER A 192 -5.41 18.30 -5.91
C SER A 192 -6.54 18.89 -6.77
N GLY A 193 -6.82 18.23 -7.90
CA GLY A 193 -7.80 18.67 -8.89
C GLY A 193 -7.34 19.82 -9.79
N PRO A 194 -8.23 20.34 -10.65
CA PRO A 194 -9.63 19.94 -10.82
C PRO A 194 -9.80 18.51 -11.36
N GLU A 195 -10.90 17.85 -10.99
CA GLU A 195 -11.14 16.45 -11.36
C GLU A 195 -11.17 16.18 -12.88
N PRO A 196 -11.80 17.02 -13.73
CA PRO A 196 -11.92 16.73 -15.16
C PRO A 196 -10.60 16.76 -15.92
N THR A 197 -9.56 17.39 -15.37
CA THR A 197 -8.26 17.57 -16.04
C THR A 197 -7.22 16.55 -15.62
N ARG A 198 -7.56 15.67 -14.67
CA ARG A 198 -6.58 14.81 -13.97
C ARG A 198 -5.68 13.97 -14.89
N HIS A 199 -6.18 13.53 -16.06
CA HIS A 199 -5.48 12.66 -17.01
C HIS A 199 -4.52 13.41 -17.97
N PHE A 200 -4.54 14.74 -18.01
CA PHE A 200 -3.76 15.53 -18.97
C PHE A 200 -3.22 16.85 -18.41
N ALA A 201 -3.56 17.20 -17.17
CA ALA A 201 -3.04 18.39 -16.54
C ALA A 201 -1.53 18.28 -16.34
N ASP A 202 -0.83 19.36 -16.68
CA ASP A 202 0.54 19.61 -16.24
C ASP A 202 0.50 20.77 -15.24
N VAL A 203 0.96 20.50 -14.02
CA VAL A 203 0.87 21.45 -12.90
C VAL A 203 2.23 22.07 -12.65
N ASP A 204 2.34 23.36 -12.93
CA ASP A 204 3.49 24.17 -12.54
C ASP A 204 3.45 24.44 -11.03
N VAL A 205 4.49 24.00 -10.32
CA VAL A 205 4.58 24.14 -8.86
C VAL A 205 6.00 24.49 -8.43
N SER A 206 6.11 25.41 -7.48
CA SER A 206 7.40 25.85 -6.97
C SER A 206 8.07 24.75 -6.13
N LYS A 207 9.41 24.76 -6.08
CA LYS A 207 10.16 23.86 -5.18
C LYS A 207 9.75 24.00 -3.72
N HIS A 208 9.36 25.22 -3.32
CA HIS A 208 8.87 25.50 -1.98
C HIS A 208 7.58 24.73 -1.70
N ASP A 209 6.56 24.90 -2.56
CA ASP A 209 5.24 24.30 -2.31
C ASP A 209 5.27 22.77 -2.42
N ILE A 210 6.15 22.23 -3.26
CA ILE A 210 6.40 20.79 -3.28
C ILE A 210 6.81 20.29 -1.89
N GLU A 211 7.83 20.92 -1.28
CA GLU A 211 8.38 20.47 0.00
C GLU A 211 7.54 20.85 1.21
N ASP A 212 6.85 21.99 1.16
CA ASP A 212 6.07 22.56 2.27
C ASP A 212 4.61 22.09 2.28
N THR A 213 4.02 21.84 1.10
CA THR A 213 2.58 21.52 0.97
C THR A 213 2.33 20.09 0.47
N TYR A 214 2.93 19.67 -0.65
CA TYR A 214 2.50 18.46 -1.35
C TYR A 214 3.19 17.16 -0.91
N LEU A 215 4.46 17.23 -0.52
CA LEU A 215 5.25 16.07 -0.11
C LEU A 215 5.23 15.72 1.39
N PRO A 216 4.95 16.62 2.37
CA PRO A 216 5.04 16.29 3.78
C PRO A 216 4.25 15.05 4.22
N ALA A 217 3.01 14.88 3.75
CA ALA A 217 2.19 13.73 4.13
C ALA A 217 2.73 12.41 3.56
N PHE A 218 3.21 12.41 2.31
CA PHE A 218 3.85 11.22 1.71
C PHE A 218 5.16 10.88 2.41
N ARG A 219 5.97 11.89 2.72
CA ARG A 219 7.20 11.73 3.49
C ARG A 219 6.90 11.05 4.83
N ALA A 220 5.95 11.55 5.61
CA ALA A 220 5.56 10.95 6.88
C ALA A 220 5.03 9.52 6.71
N ALA A 221 4.15 9.28 5.73
CA ALA A 221 3.61 7.94 5.45
C ALA A 221 4.71 6.91 5.11
N VAL A 222 5.79 7.33 4.44
CA VAL A 222 6.94 6.49 4.10
C VAL A 222 7.92 6.34 5.25
N THR A 223 8.39 7.45 5.84
CA THR A 223 9.51 7.43 6.79
C THR A 223 9.09 7.09 8.21
N GLU A 224 7.86 7.43 8.60
CA GLU A 224 7.30 7.12 9.92
C GLU A 224 6.26 5.99 9.85
N GLY A 225 5.39 6.02 8.84
CA GLY A 225 4.35 5.00 8.66
C GLY A 225 4.88 3.69 8.07
N HIS A 226 6.03 3.73 7.39
CA HIS A 226 6.61 2.59 6.68
C HIS A 226 5.62 1.96 5.67
N ALA A 227 4.91 2.79 4.90
CA ALA A 227 4.02 2.32 3.85
C ALA A 227 4.70 1.26 2.95
N GLY A 228 3.99 0.20 2.60
CA GLY A 228 4.49 -0.89 1.76
C GLY A 228 4.36 -0.61 0.26
N SER A 229 3.54 0.36 -0.11
CA SER A 229 3.32 0.80 -1.48
C SER A 229 3.09 2.32 -1.54
N VAL A 230 3.22 2.92 -2.72
CA VAL A 230 2.81 4.30 -3.03
C VAL A 230 2.19 4.32 -4.43
N MET A 231 1.11 5.07 -4.64
CA MET A 231 0.50 5.21 -5.96
C MET A 231 0.94 6.50 -6.62
N CYS A 232 1.52 6.44 -7.82
CA CYS A 232 1.81 7.65 -8.62
C CYS A 232 0.55 8.18 -9.31
N ALA A 233 0.44 9.51 -9.40
CA ALA A 233 -0.73 10.22 -9.89
C ALA A 233 -0.83 10.23 -11.43
N TYR A 234 -2.01 10.61 -11.93
CA TYR A 234 -2.26 10.79 -13.37
C TYR A 234 -1.51 11.97 -13.99
N ASN A 235 -1.48 13.12 -13.30
CA ASN A 235 -1.03 14.39 -13.86
C ASN A 235 0.48 14.45 -14.10
N SER A 236 0.89 15.41 -14.92
CA SER A 236 2.28 15.86 -14.99
C SER A 236 2.54 16.95 -13.93
N VAL A 237 3.81 17.05 -13.52
CA VAL A 237 4.29 18.07 -12.59
C VAL A 237 5.54 18.70 -13.20
N ASN A 238 5.49 20.00 -13.47
CA ASN A 238 6.58 20.75 -14.11
C ASN A 238 7.08 20.08 -15.42
N GLY A 239 6.17 19.58 -16.26
CA GLY A 239 6.49 18.98 -17.56
C GLY A 239 6.79 17.49 -17.55
N GLU A 240 6.75 16.81 -16.40
CA GLU A 240 7.02 15.36 -16.31
C GLU A 240 5.83 14.58 -15.73
N PRO A 241 5.35 13.50 -16.38
CA PRO A 241 4.31 12.64 -15.82
C PRO A 241 4.69 12.06 -14.46
N ALA A 242 3.80 12.12 -13.48
CA ALA A 242 4.10 11.71 -12.10
C ALA A 242 4.50 10.23 -11.97
N CYS A 243 4.06 9.37 -12.89
CA CYS A 243 4.45 7.96 -12.97
C CYS A 243 5.76 7.68 -13.73
N ALA A 244 6.41 8.69 -14.31
CA ALA A 244 7.64 8.53 -15.09
C ALA A 244 8.77 9.53 -14.71
N THR A 245 8.54 10.38 -13.72
CA THR A 245 9.49 11.40 -13.30
C THR A 245 10.54 10.90 -12.31
N GLN A 246 11.81 11.21 -12.56
CA GLN A 246 12.89 10.97 -11.58
C GLN A 246 12.82 11.96 -10.41
N PHE A 247 12.30 13.16 -10.66
CA PHE A 247 12.19 14.22 -9.68
C PHE A 247 11.25 13.86 -8.52
N LEU A 248 10.24 13.00 -8.73
CA LEU A 248 9.42 12.45 -7.64
C LEU A 248 9.82 11.00 -7.27
N LEU A 249 9.94 10.10 -8.25
CA LEU A 249 10.06 8.67 -7.92
C LEU A 249 11.47 8.27 -7.51
N GLN A 250 12.52 8.90 -8.04
CA GLN A 250 13.90 8.54 -7.69
C GLN A 250 14.37 9.38 -6.49
N HIS A 251 14.38 10.70 -6.61
CA HIS A 251 15.05 11.56 -5.64
C HIS A 251 14.37 11.59 -4.26
N PRO A 252 13.16 12.14 -4.09
CA PRO A 252 12.54 12.19 -2.77
C PRO A 252 12.19 10.78 -2.29
N LEU A 253 11.50 9.97 -3.11
CA LEU A 253 10.96 8.69 -2.65
C LEU A 253 12.04 7.62 -2.37
N ARG A 254 12.94 7.34 -3.33
CA ARG A 254 13.94 6.26 -3.19
C ARG A 254 15.23 6.75 -2.53
N ASP A 255 15.77 7.88 -2.97
CA ASP A 255 17.08 8.35 -2.49
C ASP A 255 16.98 9.03 -1.12
N ALA A 256 16.02 9.93 -0.91
CA ALA A 256 15.92 10.70 0.32
C ALA A 256 15.16 9.95 1.42
N TRP A 257 13.98 9.41 1.11
CA TRP A 257 13.11 8.74 2.10
C TRP A 257 13.38 7.24 2.24
N LYS A 258 14.27 6.69 1.40
CA LYS A 258 14.68 5.28 1.43
C LYS A 258 13.51 4.29 1.32
N PHE A 259 12.47 4.65 0.55
CA PHE A 259 11.31 3.80 0.34
C PHE A 259 11.72 2.45 -0.28
N GLY A 260 11.43 1.35 0.42
CA GLY A 260 11.73 -0.02 -0.02
C GLY A 260 10.56 -0.78 -0.64
N GLY A 261 9.36 -0.20 -0.63
CA GLY A 261 8.15 -0.81 -1.17
C GLY A 261 8.02 -0.73 -2.69
N TYR A 262 6.85 -1.06 -3.24
CA TYR A 262 6.58 -0.95 -4.67
C TYR A 262 5.79 0.33 -5.01
N VAL A 263 5.85 0.77 -6.26
CA VAL A 263 5.02 1.87 -6.76
C VAL A 263 4.00 1.27 -7.72
N VAL A 264 2.74 1.63 -7.54
CA VAL A 264 1.66 1.31 -8.47
C VAL A 264 1.26 2.57 -9.23
N SER A 265 0.84 2.44 -10.48
CA SER A 265 0.22 3.56 -11.18
C SER A 265 -1.21 3.74 -10.73
N ASP A 266 -1.73 4.97 -10.74
CA ASP A 266 -3.17 5.13 -10.83
C ASP A 266 -3.70 4.42 -12.11
N CYS A 267 -5.00 4.14 -12.15
CA CYS A 267 -5.63 3.25 -13.12
C CYS A 267 -5.40 3.74 -14.56
N SER A 268 -4.44 3.12 -15.27
CA SER A 268 -4.01 3.52 -16.62
C SER A 268 -3.17 4.80 -16.70
N ALA A 269 -2.62 5.34 -15.60
CA ALA A 269 -1.75 6.52 -15.68
C ALA A 269 -0.49 6.29 -16.55
N VAL A 270 -0.01 5.04 -16.68
CA VAL A 270 1.06 4.69 -17.63
C VAL A 270 0.62 4.91 -19.08
N ARG A 271 -0.65 4.66 -19.41
CA ARG A 271 -1.20 4.91 -20.74
C ARG A 271 -1.34 6.41 -21.01
N ASP A 272 -1.69 7.19 -20.00
CA ASP A 272 -1.82 8.65 -20.10
C ASP A 272 -0.50 9.34 -20.49
N ILE A 273 0.67 8.75 -20.16
CA ILE A 273 1.98 9.23 -20.62
C ILE A 273 2.02 9.37 -22.15
N PHE A 274 1.39 8.45 -22.87
CA PHE A 274 1.35 8.46 -24.32
C PHE A 274 0.13 9.19 -24.90
N GLU A 275 -1.04 9.04 -24.27
CA GLU A 275 -2.30 9.53 -24.85
C GLU A 275 -2.76 10.90 -24.32
N GLY A 276 -2.42 11.22 -23.06
CA GLY A 276 -2.95 12.38 -22.33
C GLY A 276 -1.94 13.51 -22.13
N HIS A 277 -0.65 13.19 -22.03
CA HIS A 277 0.43 14.16 -21.79
C HIS A 277 1.13 14.58 -23.10
N ARG A 278 1.66 15.81 -23.13
CA ARG A 278 2.31 16.41 -24.31
C ARG A 278 3.69 16.93 -23.99
#